data_AF-A0AB36T047-F1
#
_entry.id   AF-A0AB36T047-F1
#
_cell.length_a   1.000
_cell.length_b   1.000
_cell.length_c   1.000
_cell.angle_alpha   90.00
_cell.angle_beta   90.00
_cell.angle_gamma   90.00
#
_symmetry.space_group_name_H-M   'P 1'
#
loop_
_entity.id
_entity.type
_entity.pdbx_description
1 polymer ?
#
loop_
_entity_poly.entity_id
_entity_poly.type
_entity_poly.pdbx_seq_one_letter_code
_entity_poly.pdbx_strand_id
1 'polypeptide(L)' 'MQFMLAARAHMYNPNPIRGHDKENSNAFFRLEKERYASVLLLSFDIAADEGYASYLLPVDRIAKWK' A
#
# COMPACT_ATOMS: atom_id res chain seq x y z
N MET A 1 -0.61 1.55 7.01
CA MET A 1 -2.07 1.78 6.91
C MET A 1 -2.46 3.22 7.17
N GLN A 2 -1.99 3.86 8.25
CA GLN A 2 -2.41 5.23 8.63
C GLN A 2 -2.30 6.27 7.50
N PHE A 3 -1.19 6.28 6.76
CA PHE A 3 -1.03 7.20 5.63
C PHE A 3 -2.14 7.06 4.57
N MET A 4 -2.60 5.82 4.27
CA MET A 4 -3.67 5.62 3.30
C MET A 4 -5.02 6.17 3.79
N LEU A 5 -5.29 6.08 5.10
CA LEU A 5 -6.48 6.66 5.70
C LEU A 5 -6.40 8.19 5.72
N ALA A 6 -5.22 8.75 6.04
CA ALA A 6 -4.97 10.19 5.99
C ALA A 6 -5.14 10.75 4.57
N ALA A 7 -4.58 10.08 3.55
CA ALA A 7 -4.76 10.46 2.15
C ALA A 7 -6.25 10.54 1.77
N ARG A 8 -7.06 9.55 2.17
CA ARG A 8 -8.51 9.56 1.97
C ARG A 8 -9.22 10.69 2.71
N ALA A 9 -8.80 11.04 3.93
CA ALA A 9 -9.34 12.20 4.64
C ALA A 9 -9.06 13.53 3.91
N HIS A 10 -8.04 13.55 3.05
CA HIS A 10 -7.70 14.67 2.16
C HIS A 10 -8.18 14.47 0.72
N MET A 11 -9.17 13.60 0.48
CA MET A 11 -9.78 13.35 -0.84
C MET A 11 -8.84 12.71 -1.89
N TYR A 12 -7.72 12.13 -1.47
CA TYR A 12 -6.86 11.31 -2.32
C TYR A 12 -7.20 9.82 -2.22
N ASN A 13 -6.94 9.07 -3.28
CA ASN A 13 -7.13 7.63 -3.35
C ASN A 13 -5.78 6.90 -3.47
N PRO A 14 -5.26 6.30 -2.38
CA PRO A 14 -3.98 5.62 -2.39
C PRO A 14 -4.08 4.17 -2.88
N ASN A 15 -3.08 3.71 -3.63
CA ASN A 15 -2.95 2.31 -4.08
C ASN A 15 -1.59 1.71 -3.66
N PRO A 16 -1.58 0.72 -2.75
CA PRO A 16 -0.35 0.08 -2.31
C PRO A 16 0.18 -0.93 -3.36
N ILE A 17 1.41 -0.71 -3.85
CA ILE A 17 2.05 -1.52 -4.88
C ILE A 17 3.27 -2.27 -4.32
N ARG A 18 3.14 -3.59 -4.22
CA ARG A 18 4.25 -4.49 -3.81
C ARG A 18 5.12 -4.94 -4.99
N GLY A 19 4.53 -5.11 -6.18
CA GLY A 19 5.21 -5.60 -7.37
C GLY A 19 6.06 -4.53 -8.04
N HIS A 20 7.25 -4.28 -7.52
CA HIS A 20 8.24 -3.34 -8.08
C HIS A 20 9.67 -3.88 -7.93
N ASP A 21 10.61 -3.30 -8.67
CA ASP A 21 12.03 -3.64 -8.58
C ASP A 21 12.65 -3.13 -7.27
N LYS A 22 12.66 -3.98 -6.25
CA LYS A 22 13.17 -3.64 -4.92
C LYS A 22 14.68 -3.40 -4.92
N GLU A 23 15.44 -4.11 -5.74
CA GLU A 23 16.90 -4.01 -5.77
C GLU A 23 17.38 -2.68 -6.33
N ASN A 24 16.68 -2.16 -7.34
CA ASN A 24 17.04 -0.91 -8.01
C ASN A 24 16.24 0.30 -7.51
N SER A 25 15.06 0.12 -6.91
CA SER A 25 14.26 1.24 -6.38
C SER A 25 15.04 2.15 -5.44
N ASN A 26 15.79 1.59 -4.49
CA ASN A 26 16.62 2.37 -3.57
C ASN A 26 17.71 3.16 -4.31
N ALA A 27 18.35 2.56 -5.32
CA ALA A 27 19.39 3.23 -6.09
C ALA A 27 18.81 4.44 -6.87
N PHE A 28 17.61 4.29 -7.45
CA PHE A 28 16.91 5.38 -8.12
C PHE A 28 16.66 6.57 -7.18
N PHE A 29 16.23 6.30 -5.94
CA PHE A 29 16.04 7.33 -4.91
C PHE A 29 17.33 7.73 -4.17
N ARG A 30 18.49 7.20 -4.58
CA ARG A 30 19.81 7.45 -3.95
C ARG A 30 19.84 7.07 -2.45
N LEU A 31 19.12 6.02 -2.08
CA LEU A 31 19.10 5.43 -0.75
C LEU A 31 20.14 4.31 -0.64
N GLU A 32 20.82 4.24 0.51
CA GLU A 32 21.78 3.18 0.82
C GLU A 32 21.09 1.81 0.91
N LYS A 33 21.47 0.88 0.03
CA LYS A 33 20.80 -0.43 -0.11
C LYS A 33 20.87 -1.29 1.16
N GLU A 34 21.99 -1.25 1.86
CA GLU A 34 22.22 -2.04 3.08
C GLU A 34 21.46 -1.50 4.30
N ARG A 35 21.02 -0.24 4.23
CA ARG A 35 20.34 0.45 5.33
C ARG A 35 18.82 0.48 5.17
N TYR A 36 18.33 0.65 3.95
CA TYR A 36 16.91 0.85 3.69
C TYR A 36 16.31 -0.33 2.92
N ALA A 37 15.40 -1.07 3.55
CA ALA A 37 14.64 -2.09 2.86
C ALA A 37 13.47 -1.46 2.09
N SER A 38 13.33 -1.78 0.80
CA SER A 38 12.15 -1.36 0.04
C SER A 38 10.94 -2.24 0.36
N VAL A 39 9.91 -1.64 0.97
CA VAL A 39 8.73 -2.34 1.49
C VAL A 39 7.55 -2.24 0.52
N LEU A 40 7.24 -1.02 0.08
CA LEU A 40 6.00 -0.68 -0.63
C LEU A 40 6.22 0.60 -1.44
N LEU A 41 5.72 0.64 -2.68
CA LEU A 41 5.45 1.88 -3.38
C LEU A 41 3.98 2.24 -3.18
N LEU A 42 3.69 3.52 -2.98
CA LEU A 42 2.33 4.00 -2.75
C LEU A 42 2.03 5.13 -3.72
N SER A 43 1.22 4.84 -4.74
CA SER A 43 0.65 5.90 -5.56
C SER A 43 -0.55 6.51 -4.83
N PHE A 44 -0.81 7.79 -5.06
CA PHE A 44 -1.99 8.49 -4.57
C PHE A 44 -2.33 9.61 -5.53
N ASP A 45 -3.60 9.74 -5.86
CA ASP A 45 -4.13 10.76 -6.76
C ASP A 45 -5.62 10.99 -6.48
N ILE A 46 -6.26 11.94 -7.16
CA ILE A 46 -7.71 12.04 -7.22
C ILE A 46 -8.23 10.90 -8.12
N ALA A 47 -9.15 10.09 -7.60
CA ALA A 47 -9.65 8.94 -8.33
C ALA A 47 -10.46 9.36 -9.58
N ALA A 48 -10.18 8.72 -10.72
CA ALA A 48 -10.97 8.89 -11.94
C ALA A 48 -12.21 7.97 -11.97
N ASP A 49 -12.15 6.83 -11.26
CA ASP A 49 -13.22 5.85 -11.12
C ASP A 49 -13.25 5.28 -9.69
N GLU A 50 -14.32 4.56 -9.33
CA GLU A 50 -14.53 4.00 -7.99
C GLU A 50 -13.70 2.72 -7.72
N GLY A 51 -13.04 2.16 -8.73
CA GLY A 51 -12.32 0.90 -8.65
C GLY A 51 -13.24 -0.33 -8.54
N TYR A 52 -12.67 -1.45 -8.11
CA TYR A 52 -13.36 -2.73 -8.01
C TYR A 52 -13.65 -3.10 -6.55
N ALA A 53 -14.89 -3.51 -6.27
CA ALA A 53 -15.24 -4.06 -4.97
C ALA A 53 -14.50 -5.38 -4.72
N SER A 54 -13.93 -5.52 -3.53
CA SER A 54 -13.24 -6.73 -3.08
C SER A 54 -14.06 -7.45 -2.00
N TYR A 55 -13.89 -8.77 -1.89
CA TYR A 55 -14.53 -9.58 -0.85
C TYR A 55 -13.59 -9.86 0.32
N LEU A 56 -14.12 -9.85 1.55
CA LEU A 56 -13.40 -10.22 2.76
C LEU A 56 -13.91 -11.57 3.29
N LEU A 57 -13.01 -12.41 3.77
CA LEU A 57 -13.37 -13.69 4.37
C LEU A 57 -14.23 -13.48 5.64
N PRO A 58 -15.24 -14.33 5.88
CA PRO A 58 -16.01 -14.32 7.13
C PRO A 58 -15.12 -14.44 8.37
N VAL A 59 -15.44 -13.69 9.43
CA VAL A 59 -14.62 -13.57 10.65
C VAL A 59 -14.43 -14.92 11.35
N ASP A 60 -15.47 -15.74 11.40
CA ASP A 60 -15.47 -17.10 11.96
C ASP A 60 -14.48 -18.05 11.25
N ARG A 61 -14.05 -17.73 10.03
CA ARG A 61 -13.01 -18.51 9.31
C ARG A 61 -11.59 -18.10 9.66
N ILE A 62 -11.37 -16.88 10.13
CA ILE A 62 -10.03 -16.30 10.34
C ILE A 62 -9.71 -15.98 11.80
N ALA A 63 -10.71 -16.00 12.69
CA ALA A 63 -10.55 -15.71 14.12
C ALA A 63 -11.06 -16.87 14.99
N LYS A 64 -10.41 -17.08 16.13
CA LYS A 64 -10.82 -18.06 17.16
C LYS A 64 -10.95 -17.37 18.50
N TRP A 65 -12.06 -17.62 19.20
CA TRP A 65 -12.29 -17.13 20.55
C TRP A 65 -11.80 -18.19 21.56
N LYS A 66 -11.05 -17.76 22.57
CA LYS A 66 -10.57 -18.60 23.67
C LYS A 66 -11.09 -18.07 24.98
#